data_AF-K0GEN1-F1
#
_entry.id   AF-K0GEN1-F1
#
_cell.length_a   1.000
_cell.length_b   1.000
_cell.length_c   1.000
_cell.angle_alpha   90.00
_cell.angle_beta   90.00
_cell.angle_gamma   90.00
#
_symmetry.space_group_name_H-M   'P 1'
#
loop_
_entity.id
_entity.type
_entity.pdbx_description
1 polymer ?
#
loop_
_entity_poly.entity_id
_entity_poly.type
_entity_poly.pdbx_seq_one_letter_code
_entity_poly.pdbx_strand_id
1 'polypeptide(L)'
;MQIILILATILAGAGLSVEAGLLGPLGQQVGKLWATLSIFGVGACLTFLLMLFFSPRNTPSYFSLPGWQLTGGILGPVYVVILTLATPVIGVAMTMIGVLVGQIFQSLLNDHFALFGSQHHKINKHRLIALGFIVLALGFIIWGEM
;
A
#
# COMPACT_ATOMS: atom_id res chain seq x y z
N MET A 1 4.78 -23.65 -1.79
CA MET A 1 5.32 -22.38 -1.25
C MET A 1 4.74 -21.15 -1.95
N GLN A 2 4.76 -21.04 -3.28
CA GLN A 2 4.22 -19.87 -4.01
C GLN A 2 2.73 -19.58 -3.72
N ILE A 3 1.87 -20.60 -3.71
CA ILE A 3 0.43 -20.43 -3.45
C ILE A 3 0.18 -19.82 -2.06
N ILE A 4 0.95 -20.24 -1.04
CA ILE A 4 0.83 -19.71 0.33
C ILE A 4 1.19 -18.21 0.35
N LEU A 5 2.25 -17.81 -0.35
CA LEU A 5 2.64 -16.40 -0.45
C LEU A 5 1.60 -15.55 -1.18
N ILE A 6 0.98 -16.11 -2.22
CA ILE A 6 -0.12 -15.45 -2.94
C ILE A 6 -1.31 -15.24 -1.99
N LEU A 7 -1.73 -16.29 -1.28
CA LEU A 7 -2.82 -16.20 -0.29
C LEU A 7 -2.49 -15.20 0.83
N ALA A 8 -1.27 -15.22 1.35
CA ALA A 8 -0.83 -14.26 2.37
C ALA A 8 -0.90 -12.81 1.87
N THR A 9 -0.52 -12.57 0.61
CA THR A 9 -0.60 -11.23 -0.01
C THR A 9 -2.04 -10.79 -0.22
N ILE A 10 -2.93 -11.70 -0.61
CA ILE A 10 -4.38 -11.43 -0.70
C ILE A 10 -4.95 -11.08 0.68
N LEU A 11 -4.58 -11.81 1.72
CA LEU A 11 -5.00 -11.52 3.10
C LEU A 11 -4.45 -10.16 3.58
N ALA A 12 -3.20 -9.84 3.26
CA ALA A 12 -2.63 -8.52 3.55
C ALA A 12 -3.41 -7.40 2.84
N GLY A 13 -3.76 -7.59 1.57
CA GLY A 13 -4.60 -6.65 0.80
C GLY A 13 -6.01 -6.49 1.39
N ALA A 14 -6.63 -7.58 1.85
CA ALA A 14 -7.90 -7.52 2.57
C ALA A 14 -7.78 -6.69 3.87
N GLY A 15 -6.64 -6.81 4.56
CA GLY A 15 -6.29 -5.99 5.72
C GLY A 15 -6.30 -4.48 5.42
N LEU A 16 -5.81 -4.04 4.25
CA LEU A 16 -5.85 -2.63 3.85
C LEU A 16 -7.28 -2.09 3.70
N SER A 17 -8.22 -2.92 3.25
CA SER A 17 -9.63 -2.55 3.18
C SER A 17 -10.24 -2.37 4.57
N VAL A 18 -9.90 -3.27 5.50
CA VAL A 18 -10.29 -3.15 6.91
C VAL A 18 -9.71 -1.89 7.54
N GLU A 19 -8.44 -1.59 7.27
CA GLU A 19 -7.78 -0.38 7.74
C GLU A 19 -8.53 0.89 7.30
N ALA A 20 -8.89 0.99 6.01
CA ALA A 20 -9.66 2.13 5.51
C ALA A 20 -11.04 2.26 6.20
N GLY A 21 -11.70 1.13 6.45
CA GLY A 21 -12.98 1.08 7.17
C GLY A 21 -12.87 1.51 8.64
N LEU A 22 -11.76 1.20 9.32
CA LEU A 22 -11.51 1.61 10.71
C LEU A 22 -11.11 3.09 10.80
N LEU A 23 -10.30 3.55 9.85
CA LEU A 23 -9.69 4.88 9.85
C LEU A 23 -10.70 5.99 9.62
N GLY A 24 -11.75 5.76 8.82
CA GLY A 24 -12.83 6.72 8.59
C GLY A 24 -13.53 7.15 9.89
N PRO A 25 -14.19 6.23 10.61
CA PRO A 25 -14.83 6.51 11.90
C PRO A 25 -13.85 6.99 12.97
N LEU A 26 -12.68 6.37 13.08
CA LEU A 26 -11.67 6.77 14.07
C LEU A 26 -11.22 8.23 13.83
N GLY A 27 -10.96 8.60 12.58
CA GLY A 27 -10.58 9.96 12.19
C GLY A 27 -11.67 11.00 12.46
N GLN A 28 -12.95 10.62 12.43
CA GLN A 28 -14.05 11.49 12.82
C GLN A 28 -14.16 11.68 14.34
N GLN A 29 -13.82 10.66 15.14
CA GLN A 29 -13.94 10.69 16.59
C GLN A 29 -12.75 11.37 17.29
N VAL A 30 -11.52 11.05 16.88
CA VAL A 30 -10.30 11.55 17.56
C VAL A 30 -9.52 12.58 16.73
N GLY A 31 -9.96 12.84 15.49
CA GLY A 31 -9.27 13.69 14.53
C GLY A 31 -8.38 12.89 13.57
N LYS A 32 -8.37 13.30 12.29
CA LYS A 32 -7.75 12.57 11.18
C LYS A 32 -6.27 12.26 11.41
N LEU A 33 -5.47 13.26 11.81
CA LEU A 33 -4.04 13.08 12.05
C LEU A 33 -3.74 12.23 13.28
N TRP A 34 -4.56 12.33 14.34
CA TRP A 34 -4.44 11.49 15.53
C TRP A 34 -4.74 10.02 15.23
N ALA A 35 -5.78 9.75 14.44
CA ALA A 35 -6.11 8.42 13.96
C ALA A 35 -4.96 7.82 13.14
N THR A 36 -4.44 8.57 12.15
CA THR A 36 -3.28 8.15 11.35
C THR A 36 -2.06 7.87 12.22
N LEU A 37 -1.69 8.80 13.11
CA LEU A 37 -0.54 8.63 14.00
C LEU A 37 -0.69 7.40 14.90
N SER A 38 -1.89 7.13 15.40
CA SER A 38 -2.16 5.98 16.29
C SER A 38 -1.98 4.65 15.56
N ILE A 39 -2.50 4.51 14.34
CA ILE A 39 -2.35 3.28 13.54
C ILE A 39 -0.87 3.05 13.19
N PHE A 40 -0.16 4.09 12.73
CA PHE A 40 1.28 3.96 12.48
C PHE A 40 2.08 3.70 13.75
N GLY A 41 1.69 4.28 14.88
CA GLY A 41 2.33 4.06 16.18
C GLY A 41 2.22 2.60 16.64
N VAL A 42 1.03 2.00 16.50
CA VAL A 42 0.82 0.58 16.80
C VAL A 42 1.64 -0.30 15.85
N GLY A 43 1.64 0.00 14.54
CA GLY A 43 2.46 -0.70 13.56
C GLY A 43 3.97 -0.59 13.82
N ALA A 44 4.44 0.59 14.20
CA ALA A 44 5.84 0.84 14.57
C ALA A 44 6.23 0.06 15.84
N CYS A 45 5.37 0.04 16.85
CA CYS A 45 5.61 -0.73 18.07
C CYS A 45 5.67 -2.24 17.78
N LEU A 46 4.72 -2.77 16.99
CA LEU A 46 4.71 -4.16 16.58
C LEU A 46 5.98 -4.54 15.81
N THR A 47 6.35 -3.75 14.80
CA THR A 47 7.56 -4.00 13.99
C THR A 47 8.84 -3.86 14.80
N PHE A 48 8.88 -2.94 15.77
CA PHE A 48 9.99 -2.84 16.72
C PHE A 48 10.13 -4.08 17.60
N LEU A 49 9.02 -4.63 18.13
CA LEU A 49 9.06 -5.88 18.90
C LEU A 49 9.50 -7.06 18.03
N LEU A 50 8.98 -7.17 16.81
CA LEU A 50 9.40 -8.20 15.86
C LEU A 50 10.90 -8.09 15.54
N MET A 51 11.41 -6.86 15.36
CA MET A 51 12.83 -6.62 15.18
C MET A 51 13.63 -7.11 16.40
N LEU A 52 13.20 -6.78 17.62
CA LEU A 52 13.92 -7.11 18.85
C LEU A 52 14.07 -8.63 19.07
N PHE A 53 13.03 -9.39 18.76
CA PHE A 53 12.98 -10.84 19.04
C PHE A 53 13.36 -11.74 17.86
N PHE A 54 13.15 -11.31 16.62
CA PHE A 54 13.29 -12.17 15.44
C PHE A 54 14.33 -11.68 14.41
N SER A 55 14.84 -10.45 14.51
CA SER A 55 15.77 -9.93 13.51
C SER A 55 17.20 -10.48 13.66
N PRO A 56 17.86 -10.91 12.57
CA PRO A 56 19.27 -11.28 12.59
C PRO A 56 20.17 -10.11 13.01
N ARG A 57 21.09 -10.36 13.95
CA ARG A 57 22.03 -9.34 14.47
C ARG A 57 23.21 -9.04 13.54
N ASN A 58 23.46 -9.86 12.53
CA ASN A 58 24.57 -9.70 11.58
C ASN A 58 24.12 -8.98 10.30
N THR A 59 23.32 -7.91 10.44
CA THR A 59 22.86 -7.11 9.30
C THR A 59 23.72 -5.85 9.14
N PRO A 60 23.89 -5.34 7.90
CA PRO A 60 24.60 -4.09 7.68
C PRO A 60 24.00 -2.95 8.49
N SER A 61 24.83 -2.01 8.96
CA SER A 61 24.34 -0.83 9.66
C SER A 61 23.41 -0.04 8.76
N TYR A 62 22.31 0.46 9.33
CA TYR A 62 21.38 1.33 8.61
C TYR A 62 22.09 2.54 7.98
N PHE A 63 23.14 3.03 8.64
CA PHE A 63 23.96 4.15 8.19
C PHE A 63 24.90 3.82 7.02
N SER A 64 25.07 2.54 6.68
CA SER A 64 25.84 2.12 5.51
C SER A 64 25.00 2.05 4.23
N LEU A 65 23.68 2.23 4.32
CA LEU A 65 22.76 2.17 3.19
C LEU A 65 22.40 3.56 2.67
N PRO A 66 22.02 3.69 1.38
CA PRO A 66 21.57 4.96 0.81
C PRO A 66 20.34 5.51 1.55
N GLY A 67 20.44 6.73 2.07
CA GLY A 67 19.37 7.36 2.86
C GLY A 67 18.05 7.54 2.10
N TRP A 68 18.05 7.56 0.76
CA TRP A 68 16.82 7.63 -0.02
C TRP A 68 15.90 6.41 0.18
N GLN A 69 16.41 5.26 0.62
CA GLN A 69 15.58 4.08 0.92
C GLN A 69 14.59 4.36 2.05
N LEU A 70 14.91 5.28 2.97
CA LEU A 70 14.01 5.73 4.04
C LEU A 70 12.79 6.49 3.52
N THR A 71 12.82 7.02 2.30
CA THR A 71 11.68 7.75 1.73
C THR A 71 10.44 6.87 1.59
N GLY A 72 10.61 5.54 1.50
CA GLY A 72 9.49 4.59 1.57
C GLY A 72 8.67 4.71 2.86
N GLY A 73 9.30 5.10 3.98
CA GLY A 73 8.61 5.35 5.25
C GLY A 73 7.69 6.58 5.24
N ILE A 74 7.86 7.50 4.28
CA ILE A 74 6.99 8.68 4.11
C ILE A 74 5.76 8.33 3.26
N LEU A 75 5.90 7.41 2.30
CA LEU A 75 4.83 7.03 1.38
C LEU A 75 3.63 6.39 2.10
N GLY A 76 3.88 5.61 3.16
CA GLY A 76 2.82 5.00 3.97
C GLY A 76 1.89 6.03 4.62
N PRO A 77 2.39 6.96 5.45
CA PRO A 77 1.57 8.02 6.05
C PRO A 77 0.81 8.85 5.02
N VAL A 78 1.45 9.22 3.91
CA VAL A 78 0.78 9.94 2.81
C VAL A 78 -0.39 9.13 2.25
N TYR A 79 -0.19 7.84 1.98
CA TYR A 79 -1.24 6.93 1.54
C TYR A 79 -2.43 6.88 2.52
N VAL A 80 -2.17 6.72 3.81
CA VAL A 80 -3.21 6.63 4.85
C VAL A 80 -3.97 7.95 5.02
N VAL A 81 -3.29 9.11 4.91
CA VAL A 81 -3.96 10.42 4.91
C VAL A 81 -4.91 10.52 3.72
N ILE A 82 -4.48 10.13 2.52
CA ILE A 82 -5.34 10.13 1.32
C ILE A 82 -6.54 9.21 1.52
N LEU A 83 -6.35 8.00 2.06
CA LEU A 83 -7.45 7.09 2.41
C LEU A 83 -8.43 7.73 3.40
N THR A 84 -7.93 8.32 4.48
CA THR A 84 -8.77 8.98 5.51
C THR A 84 -9.66 10.08 4.90
N LEU A 85 -9.14 10.79 3.90
CA LEU A 85 -9.83 11.89 3.24
C LEU A 85 -10.78 11.41 2.13
N ALA A 86 -10.35 10.44 1.33
CA ALA A 86 -11.10 9.98 0.15
C ALA A 86 -12.19 8.97 0.52
N THR A 87 -11.90 8.00 1.38
CA THR A 87 -12.82 6.89 1.68
C THR A 87 -14.20 7.33 2.18
N PRO A 88 -14.35 8.35 3.04
CA PRO A 88 -15.68 8.84 3.44
C PRO A 88 -16.45 9.55 2.33
N VAL A 89 -15.78 10.02 1.28
CA VAL A 89 -16.37 10.82 0.20
C VAL A 89 -16.77 9.95 -0.99
N ILE A 90 -15.91 9.02 -1.40
CA ILE A 90 -16.12 8.17 -2.58
C ILE A 90 -16.33 6.69 -2.22
N GLY A 91 -16.44 6.37 -0.92
CA GLY A 91 -16.61 4.99 -0.46
C GLY A 91 -15.34 4.14 -0.50
N VAL A 92 -15.40 2.99 0.18
CA VAL A 92 -14.27 2.05 0.32
C VAL A 92 -13.94 1.37 -1.01
N ALA A 93 -14.96 0.95 -1.77
CA ALA A 93 -14.78 0.22 -3.02
C ALA A 93 -14.01 1.04 -4.06
N MET A 94 -14.44 2.27 -4.35
CA MET A 94 -13.73 3.15 -5.29
C MET A 94 -12.32 3.48 -4.81
N THR A 95 -12.13 3.73 -3.50
CA THR A 95 -10.80 3.99 -2.96
C THR A 95 -9.85 2.82 -3.21
N MET A 96 -10.27 1.59 -2.90
CA MET A 96 -9.41 0.41 -3.02
C MET A 96 -9.07 0.06 -4.47
N ILE A 97 -10.02 0.20 -5.40
CA ILE A 97 -9.73 -0.02 -6.83
C ILE A 97 -8.80 1.08 -7.35
N GLY A 98 -9.01 2.35 -6.97
CA GLY A 98 -8.11 3.44 -7.34
C GLY A 98 -6.68 3.21 -6.85
N VAL A 99 -6.52 2.71 -5.62
CA VAL A 99 -5.22 2.29 -5.07
C VAL A 99 -4.61 1.17 -5.90
N LEU A 100 -5.39 0.14 -6.25
CA LEU A 100 -4.92 -0.98 -7.05
C LEU A 100 -4.43 -0.55 -8.45
N VAL A 101 -5.15 0.37 -9.10
CA VAL A 101 -4.72 0.99 -10.37
C VAL A 101 -3.35 1.65 -10.20
N GLY A 102 -3.19 2.49 -9.17
CA GLY A 102 -1.93 3.17 -8.88
C GLY A 102 -0.77 2.22 -8.59
N GLN A 103 -1.01 1.15 -7.82
CA GLN A 103 0.00 0.14 -7.50
C GLN A 103 0.50 -0.60 -8.75
N ILE A 104 -0.40 -1.01 -9.64
CA ILE A 104 -0.03 -1.72 -10.87
C ILE A 104 0.65 -0.78 -11.86
N PHE A 105 0.14 0.45 -12.00
CA PHE A 105 0.77 1.46 -12.85
C PHE A 105 2.21 1.75 -12.40
N GLN A 106 2.41 1.98 -11.10
CA GLN A 106 3.75 2.20 -10.54
C GLN A 106 4.65 0.97 -10.70
N SER A 107 4.10 -0.24 -10.56
CA SER A 107 4.86 -1.48 -10.82
C SER A 107 5.35 -1.55 -12.26
N LEU A 108 4.56 -1.12 -13.24
CA LEU A 108 4.95 -1.09 -14.65
C LEU A 108 6.05 -0.04 -14.92
N LEU A 109 5.95 1.13 -14.30
CA LEU A 109 7.00 2.16 -14.38
C LEU A 109 8.32 1.65 -13.81
N ASN A 110 8.27 0.96 -12.66
CA ASN A 110 9.48 0.39 -12.06
C ASN A 110 10.09 -0.71 -12.94
N ASP A 111 9.28 -1.58 -13.55
CA ASP A 111 9.77 -2.60 -14.49
C ASP A 111 10.44 -1.97 -15.72
N HIS A 112 9.89 -0.86 -16.22
CA HIS A 112 10.40 -0.19 -17.43
C HIS A 112 11.67 0.60 -17.18
N PHE A 113 11.74 1.36 -16.09
CA PHE A 113 12.83 2.28 -15.80
C PHE A 113 13.87 1.72 -14.81
N ALA A 114 13.62 0.55 -14.21
CA ALA A 114 14.47 -0.07 -13.20
C ALA A 114 14.83 0.87 -12.03
N LEU A 115 13.87 1.70 -11.61
CA LEU A 115 14.07 2.88 -10.75
C LEU A 115 14.73 2.57 -9.39
N PHE A 116 14.59 1.33 -8.89
CA PHE A 116 15.08 0.95 -7.55
C PHE A 116 16.15 -0.16 -7.59
N GLY A 117 16.92 -0.25 -8.67
CA GLY A 117 17.91 -1.32 -8.84
C GLY A 117 17.27 -2.71 -9.02
N SER A 118 15.96 -2.74 -9.30
CA SER A 118 15.25 -3.95 -9.66
C SER A 118 15.77 -4.49 -10.99
N GLN A 119 15.88 -5.82 -11.12
CA GLN A 119 16.23 -6.44 -12.40
C GLN A 119 15.27 -5.94 -13.47
N HIS A 120 15.81 -5.49 -14.61
CA HIS A 120 15.03 -4.95 -15.71
C HIS A 120 14.15 -6.08 -16.29
N HIS A 121 12.88 -6.12 -15.87
CA HIS A 121 11.92 -7.04 -16.43
C HIS A 121 11.30 -6.38 -17.66
N LYS A 122 11.30 -7.07 -18.81
CA LYS A 122 10.57 -6.58 -19.98
C LYS A 122 9.11 -6.42 -19.58
N ILE A 123 8.51 -5.26 -19.92
CA ILE A 123 7.09 -5.00 -19.70
C ILE A 123 6.28 -6.20 -20.23
N ASN A 124 5.60 -6.88 -19.32
CA ASN A 124 4.78 -8.03 -19.68
C ASN A 124 3.44 -7.54 -20.23
N LYS A 125 3.12 -7.86 -21.49
CA LYS A 125 1.85 -7.49 -22.14
C LYS A 125 0.63 -7.90 -21.30
N HIS A 126 0.72 -9.00 -20.55
CA HIS A 126 -0.34 -9.46 -19.65
C HIS A 126 -0.60 -8.49 -18.49
N ARG A 127 0.42 -7.79 -17.96
CA ARG A 127 0.24 -6.77 -16.92
C ARG A 127 -0.46 -5.53 -17.47
N LEU A 128 -0.19 -5.17 -18.72
CA LEU A 128 -0.88 -4.07 -19.40
C LEU A 128 -2.37 -4.37 -19.59
N ILE A 129 -2.69 -5.60 -20.02
CA ILE A 129 -4.07 -6.08 -20.15
C ILE A 129 -4.77 -6.10 -18.78
N ALA A 130 -4.10 -6.58 -17.73
CA ALA A 130 -4.62 -6.58 -16.37
C ALA A 130 -4.94 -5.15 -15.88
N LEU A 131 -4.04 -4.19 -16.11
CA LEU A 131 -4.29 -2.78 -15.81
C LEU A 131 -5.54 -2.27 -16.56
N GLY A 132 -5.69 -2.62 -17.83
CA GLY A 132 -6.88 -2.31 -18.62
C GLY A 132 -8.17 -2.84 -17.98
N PHE A 133 -8.20 -4.09 -17.54
CA PHE A 133 -9.36 -4.67 -16.85
C PHE A 133 -9.68 -3.97 -15.52
N ILE A 134 -8.66 -3.57 -14.76
CA ILE A 134 -8.87 -2.90 -13.47
C ILE A 134 -9.39 -1.48 -13.68
N VAL A 135 -8.90 -0.76 -14.69
CA VAL A 135 -9.44 0.56 -15.07
C VAL A 135 -10.88 0.44 -15.56
N LEU A 136 -11.20 -0.59 -16.35
CA LEU A 136 -12.58 -0.87 -16.75
C LEU A 136 -13.48 -1.17 -15.54
N ALA A 137 -13.00 -1.98 -14.59
CA ALA A 137 -13.73 -2.25 -13.35
C ALA A 137 -13.98 -0.97 -12.55
N LEU A 138 -12.98 -0.08 -12.44
CA LEU A 138 -13.14 1.23 -11.80
C LEU A 138 -14.22 2.07 -12.51
N GLY A 139 -14.21 2.10 -13.85
CA GLY A 139 -15.22 2.81 -14.64
C GLY A 139 -16.64 2.28 -14.43
N PHE A 140 -16.81 0.95 -14.33
CA PHE A 140 -18.10 0.35 -14.02
C PHE A 140 -18.63 0.72 -12.63
N ILE A 141 -17.76 0.80 -11.62
CA ILE A 141 -18.18 1.23 -10.28
C ILE A 141 -18.58 2.69 -10.29
N ILE A 142 -17.79 3.57 -10.92
CA ILE A 142 -18.11 5.00 -11.02
C ILE A 142 -19.47 5.18 -11.70
N TRP A 143 -19.73 4.46 -12.80
CA TRP A 143 -21.03 4.53 -13.47
C TRP A 143 -22.17 4.01 -12.60
N GLY A 144 -21.95 2.95 -11.81
CA GLY A 144 -22.97 2.41 -10.90
C GLY A 144 -23.36 3.36 -9.76
N GLU A 145 -22.52 4.34 -9.41
CA GLU A 145 -22.77 5.31 -8.34
C GLU A 145 -23.27 6.69 -8.84
N MET A 146 -23.34 6.92 -10.16
CA MET A 146 -23.92 8.13 -10.79
C MET A 146 -25.40 7.96 -11.11
#